data_AF-A0A954SQY2-F1
#
_entry.id   AF-A0A954SQY2-F1
#
_cell.length_a   1.000
_cell.length_b   1.000
_cell.length_c   1.000
_cell.angle_alpha   90.00
_cell.angle_beta   90.00
_cell.angle_gamma   90.00
#
_symmetry.space_group_name_H-M   'P 1'
#
loop_
_entity.id
_entity.type
_entity.pdbx_description
1 polymer ?
#
loop_
_entity_poly.entity_id
_entity_poly.type
_entity_poly.pdbx_seq_one_letter_code
_entity_poly.pdbx_strand_id
1 'polypeptide(L)'
;MEVVEKPGDFQTNRVATTAYQTRVGGICNREADDMKLNILLVSDQVRGIDGTGGLGDVATGLARELAEREDNAIRCVMPGYEQISEKGHEHRFDDVVFDDLAVPWGIGTRQVIVSRYHLPRFKENEDPVVCYLLRDREVFARRENSAAQAVLLARATLALV
;
A
#
# COMPACT_ATOMS: atom_id res chain seq x y z
N MET A 1 -64.55 29.12 -1.08
CA MET A 1 -64.26 29.61 -2.44
C MET A 1 -63.43 30.86 -2.27
N GLU A 2 -62.18 30.75 -2.72
CA GLU A 2 -61.07 31.71 -2.78
C GLU A 2 -61.21 33.08 -2.10
N VAL A 3 -60.37 33.28 -1.09
CA VAL A 3 -59.74 34.57 -0.81
C VAL A 3 -58.25 34.35 -1.04
N VAL A 4 -57.56 35.38 -1.55
CA VAL A 4 -56.18 35.82 -1.23
C VAL A 4 -55.65 36.56 -2.48
N GLU A 5 -55.86 37.88 -2.51
CA GLU A 5 -54.89 38.95 -2.18
C GLU A 5 -53.96 39.30 -3.36
N LYS A 6 -54.06 40.57 -3.78
CA LYS A 6 -53.06 41.23 -4.63
C LYS A 6 -51.86 41.62 -3.77
N PRO A 7 -50.63 41.57 -4.29
CA PRO A 7 -49.54 42.40 -3.79
C PRO A 7 -49.20 43.50 -4.79
N GLY A 8 -49.23 44.73 -4.30
CA GLY A 8 -48.62 45.89 -4.92
C GLY A 8 -47.17 46.07 -4.48
N ASP A 9 -46.43 46.75 -5.36
CA ASP A 9 -45.31 47.65 -5.20
C ASP A 9 -44.07 47.32 -4.33
N PHE A 10 -42.96 47.37 -5.06
CA PHE A 10 -41.57 47.55 -4.67
C PHE A 10 -41.36 48.67 -3.64
N GLN A 11 -40.58 48.39 -2.59
CA GLN A 11 -39.63 49.36 -2.03
C GLN A 11 -38.30 48.69 -1.65
N THR A 12 -37.23 49.27 -2.18
CA THR A 12 -35.82 49.03 -1.87
C THR A 12 -35.49 49.39 -0.43
N ASN A 13 -34.71 48.56 0.26
CA ASN A 13 -33.87 49.01 1.38
C ASN A 13 -32.57 48.21 1.45
N ARG A 14 -31.44 48.90 1.22
CA ARG A 14 -30.09 48.48 1.60
C ARG A 14 -29.98 48.56 3.12
N VAL A 15 -29.57 47.49 3.81
CA VAL A 15 -28.98 47.63 5.15
C VAL A 15 -27.89 46.58 5.42
N ALA A 16 -26.70 47.12 5.68
CA ALA A 16 -25.59 46.71 6.55
C ALA A 16 -25.26 45.23 6.79
N THR A 17 -24.02 44.92 6.41
CA THR A 17 -23.11 43.97 7.04
C THR A 17 -23.02 44.20 8.55
N THR A 18 -23.37 43.20 9.36
CA THR A 18 -22.94 43.11 10.77
C THR A 18 -22.65 41.65 11.10
N ALA A 19 -21.40 41.37 11.43
CA ALA A 19 -20.94 40.09 11.92
C ALA A 19 -21.60 39.76 13.27
N TYR A 20 -22.13 38.54 13.40
CA TYR A 20 -22.46 37.94 14.69
C TYR A 20 -21.67 36.64 14.85
N GLN A 21 -20.51 36.77 15.48
CA GLN A 21 -19.81 35.67 16.10
C GLN A 21 -20.60 35.27 17.35
N THR A 22 -21.34 34.16 17.27
CA THR A 22 -21.91 33.52 18.45
C THR A 22 -21.33 32.11 18.53
N ARG A 23 -20.34 31.94 19.42
CA ARG A 23 -19.83 30.63 19.83
C ARG A 23 -20.89 29.95 20.67
N VAL A 24 -21.50 28.87 20.19
CA VAL A 24 -22.05 27.82 21.07
C VAL A 24 -22.00 26.47 20.37
N GLY A 25 -21.23 25.54 20.96
CA GLY A 25 -21.59 24.12 20.98
C GLY A 25 -21.16 23.26 19.81
N GLY A 26 -20.02 22.58 19.97
CA GLY A 26 -19.75 21.32 19.29
C GLY A 26 -19.04 21.44 17.95
N ILE A 27 -17.83 22.01 17.94
CA ILE A 27 -16.86 21.56 16.95
C ILE A 27 -16.66 20.08 17.27
N CYS A 28 -17.21 19.22 16.42
CA CYS A 28 -16.73 17.86 16.29
C CYS A 28 -15.26 17.99 15.87
N ASN A 29 -14.37 18.16 16.84
CA ASN A 29 -12.98 17.76 16.71
C ASN A 29 -13.03 16.24 16.57
N ARG A 30 -13.43 15.77 15.39
CA ARG A 30 -12.68 14.66 14.83
C ARG A 30 -11.33 15.29 14.58
N GLU A 31 -10.41 15.11 15.53
CA GLU A 31 -9.03 14.89 15.15
C GLU A 31 -9.14 14.02 13.90
N ALA A 32 -8.76 14.57 12.75
CA ALA A 32 -8.44 13.75 11.61
C ALA A 32 -7.22 12.97 12.08
N ASP A 33 -7.48 11.94 12.87
CA ASP A 33 -6.57 10.87 13.17
C ASP A 33 -6.12 10.43 11.78
N ASP A 34 -4.86 10.76 11.50
CA ASP A 34 -4.28 10.84 10.16
C ASP A 34 -4.29 9.42 9.59
N MET A 35 -5.42 9.06 8.98
CA MET A 35 -5.68 7.69 8.53
C MET A 35 -4.78 7.41 7.35
N LYS A 36 -3.59 6.90 7.64
CA LYS A 36 -2.63 6.51 6.61
C LYS A 36 -3.24 5.46 5.71
N LEU A 37 -3.11 5.67 4.40
CA LEU A 37 -3.49 4.69 3.41
C LEU A 37 -2.48 3.52 3.47
N ASN A 38 -2.97 2.33 3.83
CA ASN A 38 -2.16 1.12 3.81
C ASN A 38 -2.10 0.57 2.38
N ILE A 39 -0.90 0.56 1.80
CA ILE A 39 -0.69 0.14 0.42
C ILE A 39 0.24 -1.09 0.44
N LEU A 40 -0.19 -2.15 -0.24
CA LEU A 40 0.63 -3.33 -0.48
C LEU A 40 0.90 -3.46 -1.98
N LEU A 41 2.12 -3.16 -2.40
CA LEU A 41 2.55 -3.29 -3.78
C LEU A 41 3.02 -4.72 -4.03
N VAL A 42 2.32 -5.44 -4.89
CA VAL A 42 2.69 -6.80 -5.32
C VAL A 42 3.44 -6.71 -6.63
N SER A 43 4.66 -7.24 -6.68
CA SER A 43 5.46 -7.25 -7.91
C SER A 43 6.28 -8.52 -8.01
N ASP A 44 6.52 -8.96 -9.25
CA ASP A 44 7.44 -10.06 -9.55
C ASP A 44 8.91 -9.58 -9.66
N GLN A 45 9.13 -8.27 -9.74
CA GLN A 45 10.46 -7.63 -9.66
C GLN A 45 10.45 -6.49 -8.68
N VAL A 46 11.49 -6.43 -7.86
CA VAL A 46 11.83 -5.25 -7.09
C VAL A 46 13.34 -5.03 -7.24
N ARG A 47 13.72 -3.84 -7.68
CA ARG A 47 15.13 -3.46 -7.86
C ARG A 47 15.82 -3.38 -6.50
N GLY A 48 17.06 -3.87 -6.44
CA GLY A 48 17.79 -4.06 -5.18
C GLY A 48 17.49 -5.40 -4.50
N ILE A 49 16.88 -6.34 -5.23
CA ILE A 49 16.75 -7.76 -4.90
C ILE A 49 16.89 -8.57 -6.18
N ASP A 50 15.94 -8.43 -7.11
CA ASP A 50 15.93 -9.10 -8.41
C ASP A 50 15.06 -8.31 -9.38
N GLY A 51 15.67 -7.38 -10.13
CA GLY A 51 14.95 -6.54 -11.06
C GLY A 51 15.81 -5.45 -11.68
N THR A 52 16.52 -5.77 -12.76
CA THR A 52 17.36 -4.82 -13.51
C THR A 52 16.65 -4.20 -14.72
N GLY A 53 15.33 -4.39 -14.84
CA GLY A 53 14.51 -3.90 -15.95
C GLY A 53 13.38 -3.00 -15.48
N GLY A 54 12.60 -2.47 -16.43
CA GLY A 54 11.61 -1.43 -16.16
C GLY A 54 10.55 -1.78 -15.11
N LEU A 55 10.16 -3.05 -14.95
CA LEU A 55 9.21 -3.45 -13.90
C LEU A 55 9.82 -3.30 -12.50
N GLY A 56 11.06 -3.73 -12.30
CA GLY A 56 11.77 -3.57 -11.03
C GLY A 56 12.00 -2.11 -10.66
N ASP A 57 12.36 -1.29 -11.65
CA ASP A 57 12.51 0.16 -11.49
C ASP A 57 11.21 0.83 -11.07
N VAL A 58 10.11 0.53 -11.77
CA VAL A 58 8.79 1.11 -11.47
C VAL A 58 8.30 0.68 -10.09
N ALA A 59 8.39 -0.61 -9.75
CA ALA A 59 7.93 -1.08 -8.44
C ALA A 59 8.69 -0.40 -7.29
N THR A 60 10.01 -0.28 -7.44
CA THR A 60 10.87 0.32 -6.42
C THR A 60 10.67 1.83 -6.34
N GLY A 61 10.65 2.51 -7.48
CA GLY A 61 10.44 3.96 -7.56
C GLY A 61 9.07 4.37 -7.02
N LEU A 62 8.01 3.67 -7.41
CA LEU A 62 6.66 3.93 -6.89
C LEU A 62 6.57 3.69 -5.39
N ALA A 63 7.15 2.60 -4.89
CA ALA A 63 7.11 2.31 -3.46
C ALA A 63 7.83 3.39 -2.63
N ARG A 64 8.95 3.91 -3.13
CA ARG A 64 9.71 4.98 -2.47
C ARG A 64 8.97 6.31 -2.50
N GLU A 65 8.45 6.70 -3.66
CA GLU A 65 7.66 7.93 -3.80
C GLU A 65 6.44 7.93 -2.87
N LEU A 66 5.79 6.78 -2.70
CA LEU A 66 4.67 6.64 -1.78
C LEU A 66 5.12 6.63 -0.31
N ALA A 67 6.33 6.13 -0.01
CA ALA A 67 6.87 6.08 1.35
C ALA A 67 7.23 7.46 1.90
N GLU A 68 7.70 8.36 1.03
CA GLU A 68 8.05 9.75 1.40
C GLU A 68 6.83 10.59 1.80
N ARG A 69 5.60 10.07 1.57
CA ARG A 69 4.37 10.77 1.94
C ARG A 69 3.88 10.33 3.32
N GLU A 70 3.65 11.30 4.19
CA GLU A 70 3.21 11.06 5.57
C GLU A 70 1.84 10.35 5.65
N ASP A 71 0.98 10.54 4.64
CA ASP A 71 -0.38 9.98 4.54
C ASP A 71 -0.41 8.51 4.06
N ASN A 72 0.73 7.87 3.83
CA ASN A 72 0.80 6.50 3.32
C ASN A 72 1.61 5.57 4.24
N ALA A 73 1.24 4.29 4.21
CA ALA A 73 2.00 3.19 4.79
C ALA A 73 2.18 2.11 3.70
N ILE A 74 3.29 2.20 2.96
CA ILE A 74 3.59 1.33 1.83
C ILE A 74 4.49 0.15 2.22
N ARG A 75 4.16 -1.02 1.70
CA ARG A 75 4.97 -2.24 1.77
C ARG A 75 4.99 -2.91 0.40
N CYS A 76 6.03 -3.66 0.12
CA CYS A 76 6.13 -4.49 -1.07
C CYS A 76 5.97 -5.97 -0.72
N VAL A 77 5.49 -6.75 -1.68
CA VAL A 77 5.50 -8.22 -1.65
C VAL A 77 6.04 -8.70 -2.98
N MET A 78 6.97 -9.65 -2.93
CA MET A 78 7.43 -10.36 -4.11
C MET A 78 7.74 -11.83 -3.79
N PRO A 79 7.81 -12.69 -4.82
CA PRO A 79 8.40 -14.02 -4.67
C PRO A 79 9.85 -13.92 -4.20
N GLY A 80 10.18 -14.66 -3.14
CA GLY A 80 11.53 -14.84 -2.64
C GLY A 80 12.26 -15.91 -3.43
N TYR A 81 12.65 -15.59 -4.67
CA TYR A 81 13.38 -16.54 -5.52
C TYR A 81 14.71 -16.95 -4.89
N GLU A 82 15.00 -18.25 -4.85
CA GLU A 82 16.28 -18.77 -4.35
C GLU A 82 17.44 -18.38 -5.28
N GLN A 83 17.18 -18.40 -6.59
CA GLN A 83 18.09 -17.92 -7.63
C GLN A 83 17.66 -16.53 -8.10
N ILE A 84 18.49 -15.52 -7.82
CA ILE A 84 18.32 -14.14 -8.29
C ILE A 84 19.53 -13.72 -9.12
N SER A 85 19.34 -12.71 -9.96
CA SER A 85 20.37 -12.19 -10.87
C SER A 85 21.37 -11.26 -10.18
N GLU A 86 20.98 -10.59 -9.10
CA GLU A 86 21.80 -9.65 -8.33
C GLU A 86 22.60 -10.37 -7.22
N LYS A 87 23.82 -9.88 -6.94
CA LYS A 87 24.70 -10.40 -5.87
C LYS A 87 24.62 -9.51 -4.62
N GLY A 88 25.04 -9.99 -3.45
CA GLY A 88 25.07 -9.19 -2.21
C GLY A 88 23.76 -9.25 -1.40
N HIS A 89 22.88 -10.20 -1.72
CA HIS A 89 21.59 -10.42 -1.08
C HIS A 89 21.51 -11.80 -0.43
N GLU A 90 22.64 -12.33 0.06
CA GLU A 90 22.76 -13.66 0.64
C GLU A 90 21.91 -13.82 1.90
N HIS A 91 21.74 -12.72 2.65
CA HIS A 91 21.02 -12.64 3.93
C HIS A 91 19.56 -12.22 3.79
N ARG A 92 19.02 -12.18 2.56
CA ARG A 92 17.69 -11.64 2.30
C ARG A 92 16.54 -12.40 2.97
N PHE A 93 16.82 -13.60 3.46
CA PHE A 93 15.85 -14.45 4.13
C PHE A 93 16.07 -14.59 5.64
N ASP A 94 17.00 -13.85 6.23
CA ASP A 94 17.42 -14.02 7.63
C ASP A 94 16.35 -13.53 8.63
N ASP A 95 15.60 -12.48 8.29
CA ASP A 95 14.49 -11.96 9.11
C ASP A 95 13.18 -12.66 8.72
N VAL A 96 12.90 -13.80 9.35
CA VAL A 96 11.66 -14.56 9.14
C VAL A 96 10.53 -13.98 9.99
N VAL A 97 9.44 -13.58 9.33
CA VAL A 97 8.22 -13.04 9.96
C VAL A 97 7.18 -14.14 10.18
N PHE A 98 7.07 -15.06 9.21
CA PHE A 98 6.23 -16.26 9.29
C PHE A 98 7.03 -17.43 8.75
N ASP A 99 7.12 -18.53 9.48
CA ASP A 99 7.75 -19.77 9.03
C ASP A 99 6.76 -20.80 8.47
N ASP A 100 5.45 -20.57 8.65
CA ASP A 100 4.38 -21.49 8.24
C ASP A 100 3.08 -20.79 7.80
N LEU A 101 3.17 -19.76 6.93
CA LEU A 101 1.97 -19.11 6.40
C LEU A 101 1.17 -20.10 5.54
N ALA A 102 0.00 -20.50 6.04
CA ALA A 102 -0.90 -21.42 5.35
C ALA A 102 -1.66 -20.73 4.21
N VAL A 103 -1.30 -21.04 2.96
CA VAL A 103 -1.91 -20.45 1.76
C VAL A 103 -2.83 -21.46 1.08
N PRO A 104 -4.10 -21.13 0.82
CA PRO A 104 -5.00 -22.03 0.08
C PRO A 104 -4.45 -22.35 -1.32
N TRP A 105 -4.31 -23.63 -1.67
CA TRP A 105 -3.71 -24.08 -2.92
C TRP A 105 -4.48 -25.24 -3.54
N GLY A 106 -5.21 -24.98 -4.62
CA GLY A 106 -6.14 -25.97 -5.19
C GLY A 106 -7.18 -26.39 -4.16
N ILE A 107 -7.24 -27.69 -3.86
CA ILE A 107 -8.10 -28.27 -2.82
C ILE A 107 -7.46 -28.33 -1.42
N GLY A 108 -6.20 -27.93 -1.28
CA GLY A 108 -5.43 -28.04 -0.04
C GLY A 108 -4.83 -26.73 0.42
N THR A 109 -3.82 -26.81 1.28
CA THR A 109 -3.00 -25.70 1.73
C THR A 109 -1.54 -25.93 1.39
N ARG A 110 -0.81 -24.85 1.17
CA ARG A 110 0.62 -24.83 0.92
C ARG A 110 1.27 -23.91 1.94
N GLN A 111 2.37 -24.34 2.54
CA GLN A 111 3.08 -23.56 3.54
C GLN A 111 4.11 -22.65 2.87
N VAL A 112 4.04 -21.36 3.18
CA VAL A 112 4.95 -20.34 2.63
C VAL A 112 5.71 -19.71 3.79
N ILE A 113 7.03 -19.59 3.64
CA ILE A 113 7.85 -18.82 4.59
C ILE A 113 7.86 -17.38 4.13
N VAL A 114 7.64 -16.43 5.03
CA VAL A 114 7.68 -14.99 4.74
C VAL A 114 8.86 -14.38 5.46
N SER A 115 9.80 -13.84 4.69
CA SER A 115 10.90 -13.06 5.24
C SER A 115 10.66 -11.57 5.01
N ARG A 116 11.09 -10.73 5.94
CA ARG A 116 11.16 -9.29 5.78
C ARG A 116 12.52 -8.91 5.21
N TYR A 117 12.50 -8.00 4.24
CA TYR A 117 13.71 -7.46 3.65
C TYR A 117 13.57 -5.95 3.49
N HIS A 118 14.55 -5.19 3.95
CA HIS A 118 14.60 -3.74 3.76
C HIS A 118 15.27 -3.44 2.44
N LEU A 119 14.58 -2.73 1.54
CA LEU A 119 15.16 -2.36 0.25
C LEU A 119 16.37 -1.44 0.46
N PRO A 120 17.48 -1.64 -0.30
CA PRO A 120 18.67 -0.81 -0.18
C PRO A 120 18.34 0.66 -0.42
N ARG A 121 18.79 1.58 0.42
CA ARG A 121 18.56 3.02 0.20
C ARG A 121 19.50 3.54 -0.90
N PHE A 122 18.98 4.38 -1.78
CA PHE A 122 19.76 5.05 -2.82
C PHE A 122 20.13 6.48 -2.41
N LYS A 123 19.42 7.05 -1.43
CA LYS A 123 19.71 8.36 -0.81
C LYS A 123 19.78 8.22 0.71
N GLU A 124 20.53 9.11 1.36
CA GLU A 124 20.80 9.05 2.81
C GLU A 124 19.53 9.25 3.66
N ASN A 125 18.63 10.14 3.23
CA ASN A 125 17.40 10.50 3.96
C ASN A 125 16.16 9.79 3.42
N GLU A 126 16.33 8.65 2.75
CA GLU A 126 15.23 7.93 2.15
C GLU A 126 14.49 7.06 3.17
N ASP A 127 13.17 7.16 3.18
CA ASP A 127 12.34 6.35 4.07
C ASP A 127 12.51 4.85 3.75
N PRO A 128 12.65 3.99 4.77
CA PRO A 128 12.85 2.57 4.56
C PRO A 128 11.60 1.92 3.99
N VAL A 129 11.72 1.35 2.79
CA VAL A 129 10.67 0.51 2.21
C VAL A 129 10.91 -0.94 2.60
N VAL A 130 9.89 -1.56 3.19
CA VAL A 130 9.89 -2.98 3.53
C VAL A 130 9.33 -3.79 2.36
N CYS A 131 10.03 -4.85 1.99
CA CYS A 131 9.60 -5.87 1.05
C CYS A 131 9.47 -7.22 1.77
N TYR A 132 8.31 -7.86 1.65
CA TYR A 132 8.12 -9.24 2.10
C TYR A 132 8.45 -10.21 0.98
N LEU A 133 9.31 -11.18 1.30
CA LEU A 133 9.75 -12.22 0.39
C LEU A 133 9.01 -13.52 0.70
N LEU A 134 8.16 -13.93 -0.23
CA LEU A 134 7.39 -15.16 -0.12
C LEU A 134 8.21 -16.33 -0.63
N ARG A 135 8.60 -17.25 0.24
CA ARG A 135 9.45 -18.39 -0.10
C ARG A 135 8.64 -19.66 -0.17
N ASP A 136 8.82 -20.34 -1.28
CA ASP A 136 8.39 -21.71 -1.48
C ASP A 136 9.46 -22.42 -2.31
N ARG A 137 9.99 -23.53 -1.79
CA ARG A 137 11.16 -24.20 -2.39
C ARG A 137 10.88 -24.86 -3.73
N GLU A 138 9.61 -25.07 -4.09
CA GLU A 138 9.26 -25.70 -5.37
C GLU A 138 8.74 -24.68 -6.37
N VAL A 139 7.78 -23.84 -5.95
CA VAL A 139 7.12 -22.86 -6.84
C VAL A 139 7.99 -21.65 -7.08
N PHE A 140 8.75 -21.19 -6.08
CA PHE A 140 9.63 -20.02 -6.19
C PHE A 140 11.12 -20.41 -6.23
N ALA A 141 11.45 -21.62 -6.69
CA ALA A 141 12.85 -22.05 -6.83
C ALA A 141 13.65 -21.15 -7.78
N ARG A 142 13.04 -20.80 -8.91
CA ARG A 142 13.56 -19.87 -9.90
C ARG A 142 12.40 -19.10 -10.49
N ARG A 143 12.71 -17.98 -11.12
CA ARG A 143 11.71 -17.21 -11.83
C ARG A 143 11.33 -17.83 -13.17
N GLU A 144 10.04 -17.89 -13.45
CA GLU A 144 9.50 -18.35 -14.74
C GLU A 144 8.11 -17.76 -15.00
N ASN A 145 7.69 -17.72 -16.26
CA ASN A 145 6.31 -17.31 -16.58
C ASN A 145 5.35 -18.48 -16.29
N SER A 146 4.97 -18.66 -15.03
CA SER A 146 4.18 -19.79 -14.56
C SER A 146 2.88 -19.36 -13.90
N ALA A 147 1.79 -20.00 -14.30
CA ALA A 147 0.49 -19.83 -13.65
C ALA A 147 0.55 -20.21 -12.16
N ALA A 148 1.40 -21.18 -11.80
CA ALA A 148 1.56 -21.56 -10.40
C ALA A 148 2.17 -20.42 -9.57
N GLN A 149 3.20 -19.74 -10.08
CA GLN A 149 3.82 -18.60 -9.39
C GLN A 149 2.82 -17.46 -9.20
N ALA A 150 2.07 -17.13 -10.26
CA ALA A 150 1.06 -16.08 -10.21
C ALA A 150 -0.06 -16.41 -9.19
N VAL A 151 -0.58 -17.64 -9.20
CA VAL A 151 -1.62 -18.07 -8.24
C VAL A 151 -1.08 -18.05 -6.82
N LEU A 152 0.16 -18.51 -6.59
CA LEU A 152 0.71 -18.61 -5.24
C LEU A 152 0.96 -17.21 -4.68
N LEU A 153 1.59 -16.34 -5.49
CA LEU A 153 1.83 -14.95 -5.13
C LEU A 153 0.53 -14.23 -4.77
N ALA A 154 -0.50 -14.34 -5.61
CA ALA A 154 -1.79 -13.70 -5.35
C ALA A 154 -2.43 -14.19 -4.05
N ARG A 155 -2.47 -15.51 -3.84
CA ARG A 155 -3.12 -16.09 -2.64
C ARG A 155 -2.32 -15.87 -1.37
N ALA A 156 -1.00 -15.94 -1.43
CA ALA A 156 -0.13 -15.65 -0.30
C ALA A 156 -0.21 -14.18 0.09
N THR A 157 -0.31 -13.27 -0.87
CA THR A 157 -0.55 -11.84 -0.60
C THR A 157 -1.85 -11.64 0.19
N LEU A 158 -2.93 -12.32 -0.22
CA LEU A 158 -4.21 -12.24 0.50
C LEU A 158 -4.17 -12.84 1.90
N ALA A 159 -3.33 -13.85 2.14
CA ALA A 159 -3.16 -14.46 3.46
C ALA A 159 -2.24 -13.63 4.38
N LEU A 160 -1.41 -12.76 3.81
CA LEU A 160 -0.46 -11.92 4.54
C LEU A 160 -1.10 -10.64 5.11
N VAL A 161 -2.20 -10.17 4.50
CA VAL A 161 -2.93 -8.96 4.90
C VAL A 161 -4.00 -9.23 5.95
#